data_AF-A0A656G3P8-F1
#
_entry.id   AF-A0A656G3P8-F1
#
_cell.length_a   1.000
_cell.length_b   1.000
_cell.length_c   1.000
_cell.angle_alpha   90.00
_cell.angle_beta   90.00
_cell.angle_gamma   90.00
#
_symmetry.space_group_name_H-M   'P 1'
#
loop_
_entity.id
_entity.type
_entity.pdbx_description
1 polymer ?
#
loop_
_entity_poly.entity_id
_entity_poly.type
_entity_poly.pdbx_seq_one_letter_code
_entity_poly.pdbx_strand_id
1 'polypeptide(L)' 'DYIESKIPHVSSLLNSDFDQVINDSDVIILGNRDERFRALANKTPEGKRVIDLVGFMTNATSEDGRAEGICW' A
#
# COMPACT_ATOMS: atom_id res chain seq x y z
N ASP A 1 -18.16 -10.52 8.57
CA ASP A 1 -18.77 -11.88 8.65
C ASP A 1 -18.41 -12.84 7.51
N TYR A 2 -18.48 -12.45 6.23
CA TYR A 2 -18.23 -13.40 5.12
C TYR A 2 -16.77 -13.86 4.97
N ILE A 3 -15.78 -12.97 5.21
CA ILE A 3 -14.35 -13.32 5.10
C ILE A 3 -13.88 -14.11 6.33
N GLU A 4 -14.24 -13.67 7.54
CA GLU A 4 -13.84 -14.28 8.82
C GLU A 4 -14.29 -15.74 8.97
N SER A 5 -15.48 -16.07 8.48
CA SER A 5 -16.03 -17.43 8.61
C SER A 5 -15.53 -18.41 7.54
N LYS A 6 -15.02 -17.92 6.40
CA LYS A 6 -14.65 -18.76 5.26
C LYS A 6 -13.15 -18.86 5.03
N ILE A 7 -12.39 -17.84 5.43
CA ILE A 7 -10.94 -17.76 5.20
C ILE A 7 -10.25 -17.18 6.44
N PRO A 8 -10.24 -17.92 7.57
CA PRO A 8 -9.77 -17.40 8.86
C PRO A 8 -8.30 -16.95 8.83
N HIS A 9 -7.45 -17.60 8.01
CA HIS A 9 -6.06 -17.20 7.86
C HIS A 9 -5.90 -15.82 7.21
N VAL A 10 -6.78 -15.43 6.29
CA VAL A 10 -6.76 -14.08 5.69
C VAL A 10 -7.27 -13.05 6.69
N SER A 11 -8.34 -13.36 7.43
CA SER A 11 -8.87 -12.44 8.43
C SER A 11 -7.88 -12.11 9.54
N SER A 12 -7.02 -13.05 9.93
CA SER A 12 -5.95 -12.79 10.91
C SER A 12 -4.90 -11.77 10.43
N LEU A 13 -4.84 -11.51 9.13
CA LEU A 13 -3.93 -10.52 8.52
C LEU A 13 -4.63 -9.18 8.25
N LEU A 14 -5.94 -9.09 8.42
CA LEU A 14 -6.68 -7.86 8.22
C LEU A 14 -6.50 -6.95 9.43
N ASN A 15 -6.24 -5.68 9.16
CA ASN A 15 -6.21 -4.63 10.17
C ASN A 15 -7.16 -3.52 9.74
N SER A 16 -8.07 -3.14 10.64
CA SER A 16 -9.09 -2.12 10.40
C SER A 16 -8.54 -0.69 10.55
N ASP A 17 -7.40 -0.53 11.19
CA ASP A 17 -6.71 0.75 11.37
C ASP A 17 -5.69 0.94 10.23
N PHE A 18 -6.01 1.88 9.35
CA PHE A 18 -5.18 2.21 8.20
C PHE A 18 -3.80 2.76 8.58
N ASP A 19 -3.74 3.60 9.61
CA ASP A 19 -2.49 4.23 10.04
C ASP A 19 -1.59 3.20 10.72
N GLN A 20 -2.18 2.26 11.48
CA GLN A 20 -1.44 1.13 12.05
C GLN A 20 -0.81 0.26 10.97
N VAL A 21 -1.54 -0.05 9.89
CA VAL A 21 -1.00 -0.81 8.74
C VAL A 21 0.21 -0.12 8.14
N ILE A 22 0.13 1.20 7.93
CA ILE A 22 1.25 1.97 7.38
C ILE A 22 2.44 1.90 8.34
N ASN A 23 2.22 2.16 9.63
CA ASN A 23 3.28 2.24 10.63
C ASN A 23 4.03 0.91 10.80
N ASP A 24 3.32 -0.21 10.83
CA ASP A 24 3.90 -1.54 11.04
C ASP A 24 4.52 -2.16 9.79
N SER A 25 4.34 -1.53 8.61
CA SER A 25 4.83 -2.06 7.34
C SER A 25 6.11 -1.36 6.87
N ASP A 26 7.09 -2.14 6.43
CA ASP A 26 8.28 -1.62 5.73
C ASP A 26 8.01 -1.40 4.23
N VAL A 27 7.22 -2.30 3.64
CA VAL A 27 6.84 -2.28 2.22
C VAL A 27 5.32 -2.26 2.11
N ILE A 28 4.79 -1.30 1.35
CA ILE A 28 3.36 -1.06 1.17
C ILE A 28 3.02 -1.26 -0.30
N ILE A 29 2.04 -2.11 -0.59
CA ILE A 29 1.58 -2.41 -1.95
C ILE A 29 0.21 -1.79 -2.17
N LEU A 30 0.09 -0.89 -3.14
CA LEU A 30 -1.18 -0.28 -3.53
C LEU A 30 -1.90 -1.21 -4.52
N GLY A 31 -2.77 -2.08 -3.99
CA GLY A 31 -3.44 -3.11 -4.77
C GLY A 31 -4.78 -2.70 -5.42
N ASN A 32 -5.34 -1.55 -5.04
CA ASN A 32 -6.59 -1.03 -5.62
C ASN A 32 -6.57 0.51 -5.65
N ARG A 33 -7.61 1.11 -6.28
CA ARG A 33 -7.71 2.56 -6.50
C ARG A 33 -8.50 3.33 -5.43
N ASP A 34 -8.44 2.90 -4.17
CA ASP A 34 -8.99 3.72 -3.08
C ASP A 34 -8.22 5.04 -2.96
N GLU A 35 -8.94 6.16 -3.03
CA GLU A 35 -8.35 7.50 -3.09
C GLU A 35 -7.50 7.84 -1.86
N ARG A 36 -7.75 7.18 -0.72
CA ARG A 36 -6.94 7.31 0.50
C ARG A 36 -5.48 6.96 0.28
N PHE A 37 -5.19 6.11 -0.71
CA PHE A 37 -3.84 5.62 -0.99
C PHE A 37 -3.00 6.57 -1.84
N ARG A 38 -3.64 7.54 -2.52
CA ARG A 38 -2.93 8.49 -3.40
C ARG A 38 -1.82 9.25 -2.66
N ALA A 39 -2.06 9.60 -1.40
CA ALA A 39 -1.09 10.31 -0.58
C ALA A 39 0.19 9.50 -0.35
N LEU A 40 0.08 8.17 -0.22
CA LEU A 40 1.23 7.27 -0.02
C LEU A 40 2.10 7.17 -1.28
N ALA A 41 1.47 7.14 -2.46
CA ALA A 41 2.19 7.14 -3.74
C ALA A 41 2.92 8.47 -4.00
N ASN A 42 2.28 9.60 -3.66
CA ASN A 42 2.85 10.93 -3.89
C ASN A 42 3.90 11.33 -2.84
N LYS A 43 3.73 10.86 -1.60
CA LYS A 43 4.62 11.16 -0.49
C LYS A 43 4.86 9.90 0.33
N THR A 44 5.82 9.11 -0.10
CA THR A 44 6.25 7.91 0.62
C THR A 44 6.76 8.27 2.02
N PRO A 45 6.16 7.74 3.11
CA PRO A 45 6.59 8.03 4.47
C PRO A 45 8.03 7.56 4.71
N GLU A 46 8.83 8.28 5.50
CA GLU A 46 10.24 7.95 5.77
C GLU A 46 10.44 6.50 6.27
N GLY A 47 11.54 5.85 5.86
CA GLY A 47 11.84 4.45 6.17
C GLY A 47 11.03 3.40 5.40
N LYS A 48 10.01 3.79 4.63
CA LYS A 48 9.12 2.86 3.91
C LYS A 48 9.36 2.83 2.40
N ARG A 49 8.95 1.74 1.76
CA ARG A 49 8.84 1.59 0.31
C ARG A 49 7.38 1.42 -0.10
N VAL A 50 6.95 2.11 -1.15
CA VAL A 50 5.60 2.02 -1.72
C VAL A 50 5.70 1.47 -3.14
N ILE A 51 4.92 0.43 -3.42
CA ILE A 51 4.81 -0.20 -4.74
C ILE A 51 3.39 0.05 -5.26
N ASP A 52 3.28 0.76 -6.36
CA ASP A 52 2.03 1.13 -7.00
C ASP A 52 1.71 0.16 -8.15
N LEU A 53 0.66 -0.64 -7.96
CA LEU A 53 0.17 -1.57 -8.98
C LEU A 53 -0.99 -1.00 -9.81
N VAL A 54 -1.45 0.23 -9.51
CA VAL A 54 -2.73 0.75 -10.01
C VAL A 54 -2.63 2.08 -10.75
N GLY A 55 -1.55 2.83 -10.57
CA GLY A 55 -1.26 4.07 -11.32
C GLY A 55 -1.71 5.35 -10.63
N PHE A 56 -1.44 5.47 -9.32
CA PHE A 56 -1.49 6.75 -8.60
C PHE A 56 -0.28 7.65 -8.89
N MET A 57 0.90 7.07 -9.08
CA MET A 57 2.12 7.82 -9.38
C MET A 57 1.98 8.55 -10.72
N THR A 58 2.32 9.85 -10.72
CA THR A 58 2.28 10.69 -11.93
C THR A 58 3.60 10.67 -12.71
N ASN A 59 4.67 10.20 -12.06
CA ASN A 59 6.01 10.12 -12.60
C ASN A 59 6.50 8.67 -12.54
N ALA A 60 7.62 8.41 -13.21
CA ALA A 60 8.34 7.15 -13.08
C ALA A 60 8.76 6.88 -11.62
N THR A 61 9.22 5.65 -11.39
CA THR A 61 9.88 5.23 -10.14
C THR A 61 10.83 6.32 -9.60
N SER A 62 10.71 6.62 -8.31
CA SER A 62 11.46 7.71 -7.67
C SER A 62 12.96 7.44 -7.69
N GLU A 63 13.78 8.50 -7.72
CA GLU A 63 15.25 8.38 -7.80
C GLU A 63 15.86 7.59 -6.62
N ASP A 64 15.26 7.70 -5.44
CA ASP A 64 15.65 6.94 -4.24
C ASP A 64 15.09 5.50 -4.21
N GLY A 65 14.29 5.12 -5.21
CA GLY A 65 13.67 3.80 -5.35
C GLY A 65 12.62 3.49 -4.27
N ARG A 66 12.12 4.51 -3.56
CA ARG A 66 11.17 4.34 -2.46
C ARG A 66 9.72 4.34 -2.92
N ALA A 67 9.41 4.97 -4.04
CA ALA A 67 8.13 4.83 -4.74
C ALA A 67 8.39 4.15 -6.09
N GLU A 68 7.80 2.99 -6.31
CA GLU A 68 8.01 2.18 -7.51
C GLU A 68 6.68 1.84 -8.18
N GLY A 69 6.60 2.08 -9.49
CA GLY A 69 5.49 1.64 -10.32
C GLY A 69 5.75 0.27 -10.92
N ILE A 70 4.72 -0.56 -11.07
CA ILE A 70 4.90 -1.87 -11.75
C ILE A 70 5.39 -1.72 -13.21
N CYS A 71 4.96 -0.66 -13.91
CA CYS A 71 5.21 -0.46 -15.35
C CYS A 71 5.45 1.02 -15.74
N TRP A 72 5.95 1.88 -14.86
CA TRP A 72 6.24 3.29 -15.16
C TRP A 72 7.44 3.86 -14.39
#